data_AF-A0A6A0AUI3-F1
#
_entry.id   AF-A0A6A0AUI3-F1
#
_cell.length_a   1.000
_cell.length_b   1.000
_cell.length_c   1.000
_cell.angle_alpha   90.00
_cell.angle_beta   90.00
_cell.angle_gamma   90.00
#
_symmetry.space_group_name_H-M   'P 1'
#
loop_
_entity.id
_entity.type
_entity.pdbx_description
1 polymer ?
#
loop_
_entity_poly.entity_id
_entity_poly.type
_entity_poly.pdbx_seq_one_letter_code
_entity_poly.pdbx_strand_id
1 'polypeptide(L)'
;MTQLGGYPRNVRDALAHYLTADPASPDTFVRRNLPRTGLYDSAGDTGQVALTTQVMTSVPIHLYAGDVITNISARSGATAADTPTNWWFALYSKASTPALLAQTADQTTTAWAANTTKTVALSSPVTITESGIYWVGIHVKATAVPTLLGCVAAPAIATGERNLSQSSGSSLTATAPATIATPTAKQFVPYVVLT
;
A
#
# COMPACT_ATOMS: atom_id res chain seq x y z
N MET A 1 -40.35 15.52 5.13
CA MET A 1 -39.24 16.45 5.38
C MET A 1 -38.10 16.02 4.48
N THR A 2 -38.18 16.43 3.23
CA THR A 2 -37.26 16.13 2.14
C THR A 2 -36.74 17.46 1.62
N GLN A 3 -35.55 17.41 1.03
CA GLN A 3 -34.93 18.48 0.24
C GLN A 3 -34.03 19.45 1.04
N LEU A 4 -32.80 18.99 1.32
CA LEU A 4 -31.67 19.91 1.43
C LEU A 4 -31.27 20.31 0.00
N GLY A 5 -31.76 21.49 -0.38
CA GLY A 5 -31.45 22.14 -1.65
C GLY A 5 -29.97 22.55 -1.74
N GLY A 6 -29.44 22.48 -2.95
CA GLY A 6 -28.16 23.07 -3.29
C GLY A 6 -28.27 24.54 -3.71
N TYR A 7 -27.06 25.12 -3.91
CA TYR A 7 -26.71 26.34 -4.66
C TYR A 7 -26.85 27.69 -3.92
N PRO A 8 -26.19 28.82 -4.31
CA PRO A 8 -25.15 29.08 -5.33
C PRO A 8 -24.19 30.26 -4.96
N ARG A 9 -22.97 30.07 -4.40
CA ARG A 9 -21.93 31.14 -4.39
C ARG A 9 -20.52 30.53 -4.39
N ASN A 10 -19.91 30.43 -5.57
CA ASN A 10 -18.58 29.85 -5.78
C ASN A 10 -17.48 30.58 -5.00
N VAL A 11 -16.80 29.83 -4.13
CA VAL A 11 -15.35 29.98 -3.88
C VAL A 11 -14.74 28.59 -3.99
N ARG A 12 -14.28 28.26 -5.19
CA ARG A 12 -13.46 27.10 -5.61
C ARG A 12 -14.06 25.71 -5.40
N ASP A 13 -14.27 25.03 -6.52
CA ASP A 13 -14.15 23.57 -6.60
C ASP A 13 -12.75 23.13 -6.16
N ALA A 14 -12.55 23.03 -4.85
CA ALA A 14 -11.32 22.56 -4.24
C ALA A 14 -11.21 21.02 -4.25
N LEU A 15 -12.25 20.31 -4.75
CA LEU A 15 -12.37 18.85 -4.73
C LEU A 15 -12.30 18.19 -6.13
N ALA A 16 -12.19 18.95 -7.22
CA ALA A 16 -11.96 18.44 -8.59
C ALA A 16 -10.81 17.43 -8.74
N HIS A 17 -9.80 17.47 -7.87
CA HIS A 17 -8.70 16.51 -7.88
C HIS A 17 -9.13 15.07 -7.49
N TYR A 18 -10.31 14.92 -6.88
CA TYR A 18 -10.97 13.63 -6.66
C TYR A 18 -11.68 13.09 -7.92
N LEU A 19 -12.00 13.95 -8.90
CA LEU A 19 -12.65 13.55 -10.17
C LEU A 19 -11.67 13.07 -11.26
N THR A 20 -10.36 13.32 -11.10
CA THR A 20 -9.30 12.89 -12.04
C THR A 20 -8.64 11.56 -11.66
N ALA A 21 -9.12 10.92 -10.58
CA ALA A 21 -8.67 9.61 -10.12
C ALA A 21 -9.59 8.46 -10.59
N ASP A 22 -10.67 8.77 -11.31
CA ASP A 22 -11.51 7.78 -11.97
C ASP A 22 -10.66 7.05 -13.02
N PRO A 23 -10.57 5.71 -13.00
CA PRO A 23 -10.03 5.02 -14.15
C PRO A 23 -10.83 5.40 -15.40
N ALA A 24 -10.21 5.37 -16.57
CA ALA A 24 -10.80 5.88 -17.82
C ALA A 24 -12.13 5.23 -18.22
N SER A 25 -12.58 4.20 -17.50
CA SER A 25 -13.92 3.60 -17.60
C SER A 25 -14.49 3.35 -16.19
N PRO A 26 -15.81 3.58 -15.98
CA PRO A 26 -16.51 3.25 -14.74
C PRO A 26 -16.44 1.77 -14.36
N ASP A 27 -16.05 0.89 -15.29
CA ASP A 27 -15.94 -0.56 -15.09
C ASP A 27 -14.56 -1.01 -14.60
N THR A 28 -13.57 -0.11 -14.53
CA THR A 28 -12.22 -0.50 -14.13
C THR A 28 -12.15 -0.59 -12.62
N PHE A 29 -12.11 -1.82 -12.11
CA PHE A 29 -11.93 -2.07 -10.69
C PHE A 29 -10.55 -1.57 -10.21
N VAL A 30 -10.55 -0.72 -9.18
CA VAL A 30 -9.32 -0.26 -8.52
C VAL A 30 -9.56 0.15 -7.08
N ARG A 31 -8.64 -0.20 -6.18
CA ARG A 31 -8.60 0.23 -4.77
C ARG A 31 -7.27 0.88 -4.45
N ARG A 32 -7.29 1.92 -3.63
CA ARG A 32 -6.11 2.71 -3.24
C ARG A 32 -6.15 2.98 -1.75
N ASN A 33 -5.00 2.98 -1.09
CA ASN A 33 -4.95 3.28 0.35
C ASN A 33 -4.84 4.77 0.68
N LEU A 34 -4.27 5.58 -0.23
CA LEU A 34 -4.09 7.03 -0.05
C LEU A 34 -4.68 7.81 -1.24
N PRO A 35 -5.00 9.10 -1.06
CA PRO A 35 -5.22 10.00 -2.18
C PRO A 35 -3.95 10.10 -3.06
N ARG A 36 -4.12 10.43 -4.34
CA ARG A 36 -3.00 10.62 -5.28
C ARG A 36 -2.29 11.98 -5.12
N THR A 37 -2.81 12.86 -4.26
CA THR A 37 -2.27 14.18 -3.97
C THR A 37 -1.43 14.15 -2.69
N GLY A 38 -0.41 15.01 -2.62
CA GLY A 38 0.45 15.10 -1.43
C GLY A 38 1.36 13.90 -1.21
N LEU A 39 1.60 13.09 -2.26
CA LEU A 39 2.54 11.98 -2.22
C LEU A 39 3.96 12.45 -2.55
N TYR A 40 4.94 11.89 -1.87
CA TYR A 40 6.38 12.16 -2.04
C TYR A 40 7.20 10.91 -1.74
N ASP A 41 8.51 11.01 -1.92
CA ASP A 41 9.41 9.88 -1.72
C ASP A 41 9.90 9.73 -0.28
N SER A 42 9.92 8.49 0.22
CA SER A 42 10.22 8.14 1.61
C SER A 42 11.61 8.57 2.08
N ALA A 43 12.67 8.32 1.31
CA ALA A 43 14.03 8.74 1.71
C ALA A 43 14.61 9.91 0.89
N GLY A 44 13.96 10.33 -0.20
CA GLY A 44 14.40 11.49 -0.99
C GLY A 44 14.00 12.84 -0.37
N ASP A 45 12.77 12.94 0.13
CA ASP A 45 12.17 14.24 0.46
C ASP A 45 12.00 14.48 1.96
N THR A 46 11.92 13.43 2.78
CA THR A 46 11.54 13.55 4.21
C THR A 46 12.41 12.76 5.19
N GLY A 47 13.36 11.95 4.71
CA GLY A 47 14.24 11.13 5.56
C GLY A 47 13.53 9.98 6.31
N GLN A 48 12.28 9.67 5.95
CA GLN A 48 11.49 8.63 6.60
C GLN A 48 11.55 7.31 5.82
N VAL A 49 12.28 6.33 6.34
CA VAL A 49 12.58 5.12 5.57
C VAL A 49 11.41 4.14 5.54
N ALA A 50 10.79 3.96 4.37
CA ALA A 50 9.67 3.04 4.19
C ALA A 50 10.05 1.57 4.28
N LEU A 51 11.19 1.16 3.73
CA LEU A 51 11.61 -0.25 3.66
C LEU A 51 12.93 -0.48 4.40
N THR A 52 13.09 -1.68 4.94
CA THR A 52 14.35 -2.14 5.51
C THR A 52 14.61 -3.53 4.94
N THR A 53 15.86 -3.83 4.58
CA THR A 53 16.19 -5.13 3.99
C THR A 53 15.74 -6.27 4.89
N GLN A 54 15.09 -7.29 4.34
CA GLN A 54 14.60 -8.47 5.07
C GLN A 54 13.49 -8.21 6.11
N VAL A 55 12.86 -7.03 6.06
CA VAL A 55 11.72 -6.65 6.91
C VAL A 55 10.55 -6.25 6.01
N MET A 56 9.36 -6.73 6.33
CA MET A 56 8.16 -6.34 5.59
C MET A 56 7.59 -5.04 6.16
N THR A 57 7.18 -4.13 5.28
CA THR A 57 6.32 -2.98 5.65
C THR A 57 4.92 -3.23 5.17
N SER A 58 3.93 -3.00 6.04
CA SER A 58 2.53 -3.21 5.75
C SER A 58 1.72 -1.93 5.91
N VAL A 59 0.79 -1.70 4.99
CA VAL A 59 -0.11 -0.55 4.97
C VAL A 59 -1.57 -0.99 4.90
N PRO A 60 -2.49 -0.28 5.56
CA PRO A 60 -3.90 -0.60 5.52
C PRO A 60 -4.50 -0.22 4.17
N ILE A 61 -5.50 -0.97 3.71
CA ILE A 61 -6.32 -0.62 2.55
C ILE A 61 -7.77 -1.04 2.82
N HIS A 62 -8.71 -0.17 2.46
CA HIS A 62 -10.13 -0.50 2.58
C HIS A 62 -10.60 -1.27 1.34
N LEU A 63 -11.15 -2.47 1.54
CA LEU A 63 -11.72 -3.30 0.49
C LEU A 63 -13.19 -3.60 0.80
N TYR A 64 -13.96 -3.82 -0.26
CA TYR A 64 -15.38 -4.12 -0.16
C TYR A 64 -15.63 -5.61 -0.46
N ALA A 65 -16.68 -6.17 0.16
CA ALA A 65 -17.14 -7.50 -0.19
C ALA A 65 -17.49 -7.58 -1.68
N GLY A 66 -17.02 -8.62 -2.36
CA GLY A 66 -17.14 -8.82 -3.81
C GLY A 66 -15.94 -8.33 -4.62
N ASP A 67 -15.04 -7.54 -4.04
CA ASP A 67 -13.79 -7.15 -4.70
C ASP A 67 -12.96 -8.40 -5.04
N VAL A 68 -12.51 -8.52 -6.30
CA VAL A 68 -11.61 -9.59 -6.73
C VAL A 68 -10.23 -9.00 -6.96
N ILE A 69 -9.28 -9.31 -6.08
CA ILE A 69 -7.92 -8.79 -6.15
C ILE A 69 -7.06 -9.75 -6.95
N THR A 70 -6.44 -9.24 -8.01
CA THR A 70 -5.58 -9.99 -8.94
C THR A 70 -4.15 -9.45 -8.93
N ASN A 71 -3.95 -8.16 -8.69
CA ASN A 71 -2.64 -7.52 -8.73
C ASN A 71 -2.45 -6.54 -7.56
N ILE A 72 -1.19 -6.43 -7.14
CA ILE A 72 -0.73 -5.38 -6.22
C ILE A 72 0.25 -4.48 -6.96
N SER A 73 0.04 -3.17 -6.85
CA SER A 73 0.93 -2.16 -7.40
C SER A 73 1.53 -1.27 -6.33
N ALA A 74 2.84 -1.04 -6.43
CA ALA A 74 3.56 -0.05 -5.65
C ALA A 74 4.56 0.69 -6.56
N ARG A 75 4.87 1.94 -6.22
CA ARG A 75 5.82 2.76 -6.99
C ARG A 75 7.06 3.06 -6.16
N SER A 76 8.22 2.77 -6.73
CA SER A 76 9.48 3.25 -6.18
C SER A 76 9.62 4.76 -6.37
N GLY A 77 10.30 5.41 -5.43
CA GLY A 77 10.70 6.81 -5.55
C GLY A 77 12.08 6.96 -6.17
N ALA A 78 12.85 7.94 -5.70
CA ALA A 78 14.13 8.34 -6.27
C ALA A 78 15.23 7.26 -6.17
N THR A 79 15.18 6.38 -5.17
CA THR A 79 16.16 5.32 -4.98
C THR A 79 15.64 3.99 -5.54
N ALA A 80 16.41 3.41 -6.45
CA ALA A 80 16.16 2.06 -6.98
C ALA A 80 16.56 0.98 -5.97
N ALA A 81 16.06 -0.25 -6.17
CA ALA A 81 16.59 -1.42 -5.48
C ALA A 81 17.99 -1.76 -6.06
N ASP A 82 19.02 -1.80 -5.22
CA ASP A 82 20.37 -2.21 -5.60
C ASP A 82 20.60 -3.68 -5.24
N THR A 83 21.05 -4.46 -6.22
CA THR A 83 21.23 -5.93 -6.14
C THR A 83 20.13 -6.65 -5.33
N PRO A 84 18.85 -6.56 -5.74
CA PRO A 84 17.79 -7.31 -5.06
C PRO A 84 18.05 -8.81 -5.16
N THR A 85 17.74 -9.56 -4.10
CA THR A 85 17.79 -11.03 -4.12
C THR A 85 16.41 -11.65 -3.98
N ASN A 86 15.49 -10.97 -3.27
CA ASN A 86 14.09 -11.39 -3.10
C ASN A 86 13.20 -10.16 -2.93
N TRP A 87 12.04 -10.14 -3.56
CA TRP A 87 11.01 -9.16 -3.23
C TRP A 87 9.63 -9.64 -3.70
N TRP A 88 8.61 -9.23 -2.95
CA TRP A 88 7.24 -9.65 -3.18
C TRP A 88 6.26 -8.65 -2.56
N PHE A 89 5.01 -8.74 -2.99
CA PHE A 89 3.88 -8.11 -2.33
C PHE A 89 2.94 -9.18 -1.76
N ALA A 90 2.24 -8.84 -0.69
CA ALA A 90 1.31 -9.74 -0.03
C ALA A 90 0.03 -9.03 0.38
N LEU A 91 -1.08 -9.75 0.38
CA LEU A 91 -2.37 -9.32 0.90
C LEU A 91 -2.69 -10.11 2.16
N TYR A 92 -3.03 -9.40 3.22
CA TYR A 92 -3.39 -9.96 4.53
C TYR A 92 -4.80 -9.55 4.93
N SER A 93 -5.42 -10.39 5.76
CA SER A 93 -6.79 -10.25 6.22
C SER A 93 -7.01 -9.05 7.15
N LYS A 94 -8.29 -8.74 7.38
CA LYS A 94 -8.72 -7.69 8.32
C LYS A 94 -8.75 -8.10 9.80
N ALA A 95 -8.28 -9.31 10.12
CA ALA A 95 -8.29 -9.85 11.48
C ALA A 95 -7.43 -9.01 12.44
N SER A 96 -7.64 -9.16 13.75
CA SER A 96 -6.84 -8.48 14.78
C SER A 96 -5.35 -8.81 14.67
N THR A 97 -5.04 -10.06 14.32
CA THR A 97 -3.73 -10.49 13.81
C THR A 97 -3.90 -10.82 12.34
N PRO A 98 -3.53 -9.93 11.40
CA PRO A 98 -3.74 -10.13 9.98
C PRO A 98 -3.08 -11.41 9.48
N ALA A 99 -3.87 -12.32 8.90
CA ALA A 99 -3.41 -13.58 8.32
C ALA A 99 -3.18 -13.44 6.82
N LEU A 100 -2.15 -14.10 6.29
CA LEU A 100 -1.82 -14.07 4.86
C LEU A 100 -2.98 -14.66 4.05
N LEU A 101 -3.48 -13.90 3.08
CA LEU A 101 -4.50 -14.36 2.12
C LEU A 101 -3.87 -14.82 0.82
N ALA A 102 -2.96 -14.01 0.28
CA ALA A 102 -2.19 -14.33 -0.90
C ALA A 102 -0.91 -13.50 -0.95
N GLN A 103 0.04 -13.95 -1.76
CA GLN A 103 1.22 -13.18 -2.13
C GLN A 103 1.46 -13.27 -3.63
N THR A 104 2.31 -12.38 -4.13
CA THR A 104 2.89 -12.50 -5.46
C THR A 104 3.94 -13.61 -5.47
N ALA A 105 4.33 -14.05 -6.67
CA ALA A 105 5.56 -14.82 -6.81
C ALA A 105 6.76 -13.96 -6.34
N ASP A 106 7.78 -14.61 -5.75
CA ASP A 106 9.05 -13.93 -5.48
C ASP A 106 9.67 -13.51 -6.81
N GLN A 107 10.05 -12.25 -6.88
CA GLN A 107 10.61 -11.63 -8.07
C GLN A 107 12.12 -11.80 -8.16
N THR A 108 12.74 -12.42 -7.15
CA THR A 108 14.17 -12.78 -7.12
C THR A 108 15.05 -11.55 -7.35
N THR A 109 15.89 -11.58 -8.38
CA THR A 109 16.81 -10.49 -8.78
C THR A 109 16.20 -9.52 -9.78
N THR A 110 14.89 -9.58 -10.02
CA THR A 110 14.24 -8.66 -10.96
C THR A 110 14.44 -7.22 -10.49
N ALA A 111 15.01 -6.39 -11.36
CA ALA A 111 15.32 -5.00 -11.02
C ALA A 111 14.05 -4.19 -10.72
N TRP A 112 14.12 -3.36 -9.67
CA TRP A 112 13.14 -2.32 -9.40
C TRP A 112 13.83 -0.95 -9.48
N ALA A 113 13.84 -0.41 -10.69
CA ALA A 113 14.41 0.90 -10.98
C ALA A 113 13.71 2.02 -10.20
N ALA A 114 14.36 3.17 -10.08
CA ALA A 114 13.78 4.37 -9.49
C ALA A 114 12.56 4.84 -10.29
N ASN A 115 11.64 5.55 -9.64
CA ASN A 115 10.46 6.18 -10.22
C ASN A 115 9.56 5.23 -11.02
N THR A 116 9.58 3.94 -10.69
CA THR A 116 8.95 2.88 -11.47
C THR A 116 7.82 2.23 -10.68
N THR A 117 6.63 2.17 -11.29
CA THR A 117 5.53 1.36 -10.78
C THR A 117 5.76 -0.10 -11.11
N LYS A 118 5.73 -0.96 -10.09
CA LYS A 118 5.64 -2.41 -10.27
C LYS A 118 4.22 -2.84 -9.98
N THR A 119 3.61 -3.48 -10.96
CA THR A 119 2.31 -4.14 -10.86
C THR A 119 2.56 -5.63 -11.00
N VAL A 120 2.31 -6.39 -9.95
CA VAL A 120 2.64 -7.81 -9.89
C VAL A 120 1.39 -8.61 -9.55
N ALA A 121 1.18 -9.70 -10.28
CA ALA A 121 0.04 -10.58 -10.06
C ALA A 121 0.21 -11.39 -8.78
N LEU A 122 -0.87 -11.54 -8.03
CA LEU A 122 -0.97 -12.53 -6.97
C LEU A 122 -0.89 -13.92 -7.59
N SER A 123 -0.28 -14.88 -6.87
CA SER A 123 -0.24 -16.28 -7.33
C SER A 123 -1.63 -16.89 -7.46
N SER A 124 -2.62 -16.35 -6.76
CA SER A 124 -4.03 -16.68 -6.92
C SER A 124 -4.89 -15.44 -6.65
N PRO A 125 -5.92 -15.18 -7.47
CA PRO A 125 -6.88 -14.12 -7.18
C PRO A 125 -7.56 -14.31 -5.83
N VAL A 126 -7.84 -13.22 -5.12
CA VAL A 126 -8.50 -13.23 -3.82
C VAL A 126 -9.84 -12.49 -3.92
N THR A 127 -10.93 -13.21 -3.70
CA THR A 127 -12.25 -12.61 -3.54
C THR A 127 -12.45 -12.17 -2.09
N ILE A 128 -12.73 -10.89 -1.89
CA ILE A 128 -13.01 -10.32 -0.58
C ILE A 128 -14.43 -10.69 -0.17
N THR A 129 -14.58 -11.43 0.92
CA THR A 129 -15.88 -11.90 1.40
C THR A 129 -16.57 -10.89 2.30
N GLU A 130 -15.82 -10.01 2.96
CA GLU A 130 -16.35 -9.03 3.90
C GLU A 130 -15.63 -7.69 3.77
N SER A 131 -16.38 -6.59 3.72
CA SER A 131 -15.80 -5.25 3.68
C SER A 131 -14.98 -4.95 4.94
N GLY A 132 -13.92 -4.16 4.81
CA GLY A 132 -13.10 -3.74 5.95
C GLY A 132 -11.69 -3.29 5.57
N ILE A 133 -10.87 -3.08 6.60
CA ILE A 133 -9.47 -2.69 6.45
C ILE A 133 -8.59 -3.94 6.41
N TYR A 134 -8.08 -4.25 5.22
CA TYR A 134 -7.09 -5.28 4.94
C TYR A 134 -5.68 -4.66 4.96
N TRP A 135 -4.65 -5.48 4.79
CA TRP A 135 -3.26 -5.02 4.80
C TRP A 135 -2.49 -5.47 3.57
N VAL A 136 -1.72 -4.57 2.98
CA VAL A 136 -0.77 -4.87 1.90
C VAL A 136 0.63 -4.86 2.46
N GLY A 137 1.33 -5.99 2.36
CA GLY A 137 2.73 -6.15 2.72
C GLY A 137 3.65 -5.92 1.53
N ILE A 138 4.75 -5.21 1.77
CA ILE A 138 5.83 -4.96 0.81
C ILE A 138 7.13 -5.41 1.48
N HIS A 139 7.87 -6.30 0.82
CA HIS A 139 9.16 -6.78 1.28
C HIS A 139 10.19 -6.70 0.16
N VAL A 140 11.40 -6.26 0.53
CA VAL A 140 12.57 -6.28 -0.36
C VAL A 140 13.79 -6.71 0.44
N LYS A 141 14.54 -7.67 -0.09
CA LYS A 141 15.90 -8.03 0.33
C LYS A 141 16.85 -7.57 -0.76
N ALA A 142 17.68 -6.60 -0.44
CA ALA A 142 18.61 -5.92 -1.33
C ALA A 142 19.76 -5.31 -0.50
N THR A 143 20.85 -4.89 -1.15
CA THR A 143 21.91 -4.10 -0.48
C THR A 143 21.42 -2.68 -0.20
N ALA A 144 20.71 -2.08 -1.16
CA ALA A 144 19.88 -0.91 -0.97
C ALA A 144 18.44 -1.22 -1.38
N VAL A 145 17.49 -1.04 -0.46
CA VAL A 145 16.06 -1.19 -0.76
C VAL A 145 15.54 0.06 -1.48
N PRO A 146 14.54 -0.06 -2.37
CA PRO A 146 13.99 1.10 -3.05
C PRO A 146 13.28 2.01 -2.05
N THR A 147 13.32 3.30 -2.30
CA THR A 147 12.41 4.23 -1.64
C THR A 147 11.02 4.08 -2.26
N LEU A 148 9.98 4.48 -1.54
CA LEU A 148 8.60 4.27 -1.97
C LEU A 148 7.87 5.60 -2.02
N LEU A 149 7.03 5.77 -3.04
CA LEU A 149 6.06 6.85 -3.09
C LEU A 149 5.00 6.65 -2.01
N GLY A 150 4.62 7.70 -1.30
CA GLY A 150 3.68 7.62 -0.19
C GLY A 150 3.50 8.97 0.51
N CYS A 151 3.07 8.97 1.76
CA CYS A 151 3.02 10.18 2.58
C CYS A 151 3.45 9.89 4.02
N VAL A 152 3.82 10.93 4.77
CA VAL A 152 3.92 10.85 6.24
C VAL A 152 2.55 11.04 6.83
N ALA A 153 2.20 10.15 7.75
CA ALA A 153 1.06 10.28 8.61
C ALA A 153 1.50 10.44 10.07
N ALA A 154 0.68 11.09 10.88
CA ALA A 154 0.87 11.04 12.31
C ALA A 154 0.72 9.58 12.80
N PRO A 155 1.49 9.16 13.83
CA PRO A 155 1.19 7.92 14.53
C PRO A 155 -0.18 8.01 15.20
N ALA A 156 -0.69 6.89 15.72
CA ALA A 156 -1.89 6.88 16.54
C ALA A 156 -1.78 7.95 17.66
N ILE A 157 -2.71 8.90 17.65
CA ILE A 157 -2.81 9.99 18.64
C ILE A 157 -3.78 9.60 19.74
N ALA A 158 -4.82 8.83 19.41
CA ALA A 158 -5.80 8.34 20.36
C ALA A 158 -5.71 6.83 20.58
N THR A 159 -6.05 6.40 21.80
CA THR A 159 -6.12 4.98 22.16
C THR A 159 -7.11 4.25 21.25
N GLY A 160 -6.66 3.14 20.66
CA GLY A 160 -7.47 2.30 19.77
C GLY A 160 -7.35 2.64 18.28
N GLU A 161 -6.64 3.70 17.91
CA GLU A 161 -6.30 3.95 16.51
C GLU A 161 -5.33 2.90 15.97
N ARG A 162 -5.54 2.48 14.72
CA ARG A 162 -4.66 1.53 14.04
C ARG A 162 -3.47 2.25 13.43
N ASN A 163 -2.34 1.57 13.35
CA ASN A 163 -1.19 2.05 12.59
C ASN A 163 -1.59 2.30 11.13
N LEU A 164 -1.11 3.40 10.55
CA LEU A 164 -1.28 3.66 9.11
C LEU A 164 -0.13 3.07 8.28
N SER A 165 0.95 2.66 8.94
CA SER A 165 2.05 1.90 8.37
C SER A 165 2.79 1.19 9.49
N GLN A 166 3.31 -0.01 9.22
CA GLN A 166 4.03 -0.77 10.23
C GLN A 166 5.02 -1.76 9.62
N SER A 167 6.16 -1.97 10.28
CA SER A 167 7.11 -3.04 9.96
C SER A 167 6.82 -4.30 10.75
N SER A 168 7.08 -5.47 10.15
CA SER A 168 7.01 -6.76 10.82
C SER A 168 7.95 -7.79 10.17
N GLY A 169 8.29 -8.83 10.94
CA GLY A 169 9.22 -9.87 10.52
C GLY A 169 10.69 -9.46 10.61
N SER A 170 11.56 -10.45 10.46
CA SER A 170 13.01 -10.31 10.38
C SER A 170 13.55 -11.45 9.53
N SER A 171 14.66 -11.21 8.82
CA SER A 171 15.33 -12.23 8.00
C SER A 171 14.40 -12.86 6.96
N LEU A 172 13.42 -12.08 6.46
CA LEU A 172 12.48 -12.53 5.46
C LEU A 172 13.17 -12.80 4.11
N THR A 173 12.65 -13.79 3.39
CA THR A 173 13.16 -14.21 2.08
C THR A 173 12.01 -14.28 1.07
N ALA A 174 11.79 -15.42 0.41
CA ALA A 174 10.82 -15.57 -0.68
C ALA A 174 9.35 -15.70 -0.22
N THR A 175 9.13 -16.08 1.04
CA THR A 175 7.79 -16.36 1.57
C THR A 175 7.39 -15.29 2.58
N ALA A 176 6.19 -14.74 2.38
CA ALA A 176 5.58 -13.82 3.31
C ALA A 176 5.23 -14.54 4.63
N PRO A 177 5.40 -13.90 5.79
CA PRO A 177 4.95 -14.46 7.06
C PRO A 177 3.47 -14.88 7.01
N ALA A 178 3.12 -15.98 7.69
CA ALA A 178 1.73 -16.43 7.75
C ALA A 178 0.81 -15.40 8.44
N THR A 179 1.36 -14.57 9.32
CA THR A 179 0.66 -13.48 10.00
C THR A 179 1.54 -12.25 10.17
N ILE A 180 0.91 -11.07 10.28
CA ILE A 180 1.60 -9.85 10.75
C ILE A 180 1.62 -9.91 12.28
N ALA A 181 2.71 -10.46 12.83
CA ALA A 181 2.95 -10.53 14.26
C ALA A 181 3.89 -9.40 14.73
N THR A 182 3.67 -8.91 15.95
CA THR A 182 4.51 -7.89 16.62
C THR A 182 4.88 -6.69 15.72
N PRO A 183 3.90 -6.02 15.08
CA PRO A 183 4.20 -4.90 14.20
C PRO A 183 4.75 -3.71 14.98
N THR A 184 5.70 -3.00 14.37
CA THR A 184 6.20 -1.71 14.87
C THR A 184 5.70 -0.61 13.97
N ALA A 185 5.09 0.43 14.54
CA ALA A 185 4.53 1.54 13.77
C ALA A 185 5.61 2.29 12.97
N LYS A 186 5.26 2.74 11.76
CA LYS A 186 6.11 3.58 10.93
C LYS A 186 5.36 4.86 10.57
N GLN A 187 6.10 5.97 10.51
CA GLN A 187 5.54 7.27 10.17
C GLN A 187 5.22 7.39 8.67
N PHE A 188 6.04 6.78 7.81
CA PHE A 188 5.82 6.80 6.36
C PHE A 188 4.84 5.71 5.92
N VAL A 189 3.83 6.09 5.16
CA VAL A 189 2.78 5.24 4.60
C VAL A 189 2.97 5.11 3.09
N PRO A 190 3.52 3.97 2.60
CA PRO A 190 3.57 3.68 1.17
C PRO A 190 2.21 3.75 0.47
N TYR A 191 2.19 4.32 -0.73
CA TYR A 191 1.02 4.31 -1.61
C TYR A 191 0.95 2.99 -2.38
N VAL A 192 -0.19 2.29 -2.26
CA VAL A 192 -0.46 1.03 -2.94
C VAL A 192 -1.79 1.10 -3.70
N VAL A 193 -1.84 0.35 -4.79
CA VAL A 193 -3.03 0.20 -5.63
C VAL A 193 -3.31 -1.27 -5.86
N LEU A 194 -4.55 -1.70 -5.66
CA LEU A 194 -5.02 -3.04 -5.96
C LEU A 194 -5.99 -3.01 -7.14
N THR A 195 -5.89 -4.02 -8.00
CA THR A 195 -6.81 -4.32 -9.11
C THR A 195 -7.06 -5.81 -9.17
#